data_AF-A0A150PR93-F1
#
_entry.id   AF-A0A150PR93-F1
#
_cell.length_a   1.000
_cell.length_b   1.000
_cell.length_c   1.000
_cell.angle_alpha   90.00
_cell.angle_beta   90.00
_cell.angle_gamma   90.00
#
_symmetry.space_group_name_H-M   'P 1'
#
loop_
_entity.id
_entity.type
_entity.pdbx_description
1 polymer ?
#
loop_
_entity_poly.entity_id
_entity_poly.type
_entity_poly.pdbx_seq_one_letter_code
_entity_poly.pdbx_strand_id
1 'polypeptide(L)'
;MSAVLMTTSRQGDTRSNRLVPVAAQSTFKELWIPAAEALGLQWVPLFETGFAVERSDLPDVIRELEALRAWCVSSESHRKLILERLDRLIDELNEISSSDDDVEVFIG
;
A
#
# COMPACT_ATOMS: atom_id res chain seq x y z
N MET A 1 10.90 12.53 -0.76
CA MET A 1 9.81 12.13 0.16
C MET A 1 9.65 10.61 0.09
N SER A 2 8.86 10.00 0.97
CA SER A 2 8.54 8.57 0.97
C SER A 2 7.02 8.45 0.97
N ALA A 3 6.46 7.51 0.21
CA ALA A 3 5.06 7.11 0.40
C ALA A 3 4.97 6.29 1.69
N VAL A 4 3.95 6.56 2.49
CA VAL A 4 3.70 6.01 3.82
C VAL A 4 2.21 5.66 3.96
N LEU A 5 1.95 4.42 4.34
CA LEU A 5 0.64 4.00 4.80
C LEU A 5 0.51 4.51 6.24
N MET A 6 -0.42 5.42 6.47
CA MET A 6 -0.83 5.82 7.80
C MET A 6 -2.13 5.13 8.16
N THR A 7 -2.11 4.36 9.24
CA THR A 7 -3.31 3.76 9.79
C THR A 7 -3.62 4.47 11.10
N THR A 8 -4.85 4.94 11.23
CA THR A 8 -5.34 5.55 12.46
C THR A 8 -6.45 4.69 13.01
N SER A 9 -6.13 3.92 14.05
CA SER A 9 -7.09 3.06 14.75
C SER A 9 -7.63 3.79 15.97
N ARG A 10 -8.94 3.70 16.22
CA ARG A 10 -9.53 4.15 17.47
C ARG A 10 -9.78 2.96 18.40
N GLN A 11 -8.73 2.51 19.11
CA GLN A 11 -8.91 1.55 20.21
C GLN A 11 -9.15 2.30 21.52
N GLY A 12 -10.39 2.27 22.01
CA GLY A 12 -10.77 2.92 23.28
C GLY A 12 -10.65 4.45 23.24
N ASP A 13 -10.03 5.05 24.27
CA ASP A 13 -9.89 6.51 24.47
C ASP A 13 -8.53 7.07 23.95
N THR A 14 -7.76 6.24 23.23
CA THR A 14 -6.42 6.57 22.73
C THR A 14 -6.33 6.42 21.21
N ARG A 15 -5.94 7.50 20.51
CA ARG A 15 -5.67 7.49 19.07
C ARG A 15 -4.25 6.97 18.83
N SER A 16 -4.14 5.77 18.28
CA SER A 16 -2.85 5.18 17.86
C SER A 16 -2.64 5.44 16.37
N ASN A 17 -1.57 6.15 16.03
CA ASN A 17 -1.15 6.34 14.65
C ASN A 17 0.02 5.40 14.35
N ARG A 18 -0.16 4.48 13.39
CA ARG A 18 0.91 3.59 12.93
C ARG A 18 1.29 3.96 11.49
N LEU A 19 2.58 4.19 11.29
CA LEU A 19 3.16 4.53 9.98
C LEU A 19 3.90 3.31 9.44
N VAL A 20 3.43 2.80 8.31
CA VAL A 20 4.04 1.70 7.57
C VAL A 20 4.69 2.28 6.31
N PRO A 21 6.02 2.20 6.15
CA PRO A 21 6.67 2.74 4.95
C PRO A 21 6.29 1.91 3.72
N VAL A 22 5.69 2.55 2.71
CA VAL A 22 5.22 1.91 1.47
C VAL A 22 6.36 1.82 0.47
N ALA A 23 6.91 2.97 0.06
CA ALA A 23 8.03 3.03 -0.88
C ALA A 23 8.75 4.38 -0.78
N ALA A 24 10.03 4.41 -1.18
CA ALA A 24 10.68 5.69 -1.43
C ALA A 24 10.05 6.36 -2.67
N GLN A 25 9.97 7.69 -2.71
CA GLN A 25 9.35 8.40 -3.84
C GLN A 25 10.05 8.12 -5.18
N SER A 26 11.37 7.90 -5.18
CA SER A 26 12.10 7.48 -6.39
C SER A 26 11.61 6.11 -6.87
N THR A 27 11.52 5.13 -5.97
CA THR A 27 10.97 3.79 -6.25
C THR A 27 9.53 3.87 -6.78
N PHE A 28 8.71 4.75 -6.20
CA PHE A 28 7.34 4.91 -6.64
C PHE A 28 7.26 5.44 -8.07
N LYS A 29 8.04 6.48 -8.42
CA LYS A 29 8.04 7.06 -9.77
C LYS A 29 8.72 6.18 -10.81
N GLU A 30 9.80 5.50 -10.44
CA GLU A 30 10.62 4.72 -11.37
C GLU A 30 10.07 3.30 -11.61
N LEU A 31 9.27 2.76 -10.67
CA LEU A 31 8.78 1.39 -10.75
C LEU A 31 7.26 1.28 -10.60
N TRP A 32 6.66 1.91 -9.58
CA TRP A 32 5.24 1.70 -9.29
C TRP A 32 4.34 2.37 -10.33
N ILE A 33 4.64 3.59 -10.77
CA ILE A 33 3.87 4.28 -11.81
C ILE A 33 3.96 3.55 -13.16
N PRO A 34 5.15 3.21 -13.69
CA PRO A 34 5.24 2.46 -14.95
C PRO A 34 4.56 1.08 -14.88
N ALA A 35 4.68 0.38 -13.74
CA ALA A 35 4.00 -0.89 -13.54
C ALA A 35 2.48 -0.73 -13.47
N ALA A 36 1.99 0.30 -12.78
CA ALA A 36 0.58 0.62 -12.69
C ALA A 36 -0.01 0.94 -14.07
N GLU A 37 0.68 1.74 -14.87
CA GLU A 37 0.28 2.02 -16.26
C GLU A 37 0.27 0.75 -17.13
N ALA A 38 1.30 -0.10 -17.00
CA ALA A 38 1.41 -1.34 -17.77
C ALA A 38 0.33 -2.38 -17.40
N LEU A 39 -0.08 -2.42 -16.13
CA LEU A 39 -1.09 -3.33 -15.60
C LEU A 39 -2.52 -2.76 -15.61
N GLY A 40 -2.67 -1.45 -15.88
CA GLY A 40 -3.96 -0.75 -15.83
C GLY A 40 -4.51 -0.57 -14.41
N LEU A 41 -3.63 -0.39 -13.43
CA LEU A 41 -3.99 -0.21 -12.01
C LEU A 41 -4.53 1.22 -11.78
N GLN A 42 -5.56 1.33 -10.95
CA GLN A 42 -6.25 2.59 -10.66
C GLN A 42 -5.91 3.13 -9.27
N TRP A 43 -5.71 2.25 -8.28
CA TRP A 43 -5.42 2.61 -6.90
C TRP A 43 -3.95 2.93 -6.67
N VAL A 44 -3.05 2.15 -7.27
CA VAL A 44 -1.59 2.33 -7.07
C VAL A 44 -1.12 3.75 -7.40
N PRO A 45 -1.50 4.38 -8.52
CA PRO A 45 -1.10 5.76 -8.82
C PRO A 45 -1.60 6.81 -7.81
N LEU A 46 -2.74 6.57 -7.17
CA LEU A 46 -3.34 7.50 -6.21
C LEU A 46 -2.53 7.62 -4.91
N PHE A 47 -1.67 6.64 -4.62
CA PHE A 47 -0.76 6.70 -3.48
C PHE A 47 0.24 7.86 -3.58
N GLU A 48 0.50 8.46 -4.75
CA GLU A 48 1.39 9.64 -4.82
C GLU A 48 0.77 10.86 -4.13
N THR A 49 -0.55 10.99 -4.22
CA THR A 49 -1.27 12.17 -3.74
C THR A 49 -1.79 12.03 -2.31
N GLY A 50 -1.82 10.80 -1.79
CA GLY A 50 -2.47 10.52 -0.51
C GLY A 50 -3.98 10.39 -0.65
N PHE A 51 -4.56 9.27 -0.21
CA PHE A 51 -6.02 9.15 -0.11
C PHE A 51 -6.45 8.30 1.08
N ALA A 52 -7.66 8.60 1.59
CA ALA A 52 -8.33 7.76 2.58
C ALA A 52 -8.99 6.58 1.87
N VAL A 53 -8.71 5.37 2.35
CA VAL A 53 -9.25 4.13 1.79
C VAL A 53 -10.37 3.65 2.69
N GLU A 54 -11.55 3.44 2.10
CA GLU A 54 -12.65 2.78 2.82
C GLU A 54 -12.38 1.28 2.94
N ARG A 55 -12.88 0.67 4.02
CA ARG A 55 -12.72 -0.78 4.25
C ARG A 55 -13.29 -1.63 3.13
N SER A 56 -14.35 -1.17 2.46
CA SER A 56 -14.94 -1.84 1.30
C SER A 56 -14.00 -1.90 0.09
N ASP A 57 -13.09 -0.94 -0.02
CA ASP A 57 -12.16 -0.82 -1.15
C ASP A 57 -10.81 -1.49 -0.87
N LEU A 58 -10.52 -1.83 0.40
CA LEU A 58 -9.30 -2.53 0.79
C LEU A 58 -9.05 -3.81 -0.03
N PRO A 59 -10.03 -4.68 -0.29
CA PRO A 59 -9.81 -5.87 -1.12
C PRO A 59 -9.35 -5.53 -2.54
N ASP A 60 -9.89 -4.46 -3.14
CA ASP A 60 -9.48 -4.01 -4.47
C ASP A 60 -8.07 -3.42 -4.47
N VAL A 61 -7.73 -2.63 -3.44
CA VAL A 61 -6.37 -2.09 -3.24
C VAL A 61 -5.35 -3.22 -3.06
N ILE A 62 -5.67 -4.23 -2.24
CA ILE A 62 -4.81 -5.40 -2.00
C ILE A 62 -4.59 -6.17 -3.31
N ARG A 63 -5.66 -6.38 -4.10
CA ARG A 63 -5.58 -7.06 -5.40
C ARG A 63 -4.64 -6.34 -6.37
N GLU A 64 -4.66 -5.02 -6.41
CA GLU A 64 -3.74 -4.25 -7.25
C GLU A 64 -2.29 -4.31 -6.75
N LEU A 65 -2.08 -4.28 -5.43
CA LEU A 65 -0.76 -4.43 -4.82
C LEU A 65 -0.16 -5.82 -5.10
N GLU A 66 -0.97 -6.88 -5.09
CA GLU A 66 -0.55 -8.23 -5.49
C GLU A 66 -0.16 -8.31 -6.96
N ALA A 67 -0.91 -7.63 -7.85
CA ALA A 67 -0.57 -7.55 -9.27
C ALA A 67 0.75 -6.81 -9.49
N LEU A 68 0.95 -5.68 -8.78
CA LEU A 68 2.21 -4.93 -8.78
C LEU A 68 3.37 -5.79 -8.28
N ARG A 69 3.16 -6.54 -7.19
CA ARG A 69 4.14 -7.48 -6.64
C ARG A 69 4.53 -8.54 -7.68
N ALA A 70 3.55 -9.18 -8.31
CA ALA A 70 3.80 -10.20 -9.34
C ALA A 70 4.59 -9.63 -10.53
N TRP A 71 4.30 -8.40 -10.93
CA TRP A 71 5.06 -7.70 -11.96
C TRP A 71 6.49 -7.40 -11.51
N CYS A 72 6.70 -6.93 -10.29
CA CYS A 72 8.05 -6.69 -9.75
C CYS A 72 8.89 -7.97 -9.65
N VAL A 73 8.28 -9.12 -9.31
CA VAL A 73 8.95 -10.43 -9.30
C VAL A 73 9.54 -10.78 -10.68
N SER A 74 8.89 -10.35 -11.75
CA SER A 74 9.34 -10.60 -13.13
C SER A 74 10.52 -9.71 -13.57
N SER A 75 10.86 -8.65 -12.81
CA SER A 75 11.97 -7.73 -13.10
C SER A 75 13.21 -8.06 -12.23
N GLU A 76 14.37 -8.30 -12.84
CA GLU A 76 15.57 -8.79 -12.14
C GLU A 76 16.25 -7.76 -11.21
N SER A 77 16.12 -6.46 -11.47
CA SER A 77 17.03 -5.44 -10.95
C SER A 77 16.67 -4.84 -9.58
N HIS A 78 15.41 -4.92 -9.13
CA HIS A 78 14.96 -4.18 -7.93
C HIS A 78 14.24 -5.05 -6.88
N ARG A 79 14.50 -6.36 -6.92
CA ARG A 79 13.53 -7.37 -6.48
C ARG A 79 13.35 -7.49 -4.96
N LYS A 80 14.42 -7.55 -4.16
CA LYS A 80 14.27 -8.06 -2.78
C LYS A 80 13.66 -7.05 -1.80
N LEU A 81 14.23 -5.84 -1.72
CA LEU A 81 13.80 -4.83 -0.76
C LEU A 81 12.38 -4.29 -1.07
N ILE A 82 12.02 -4.19 -2.35
CA ILE A 82 10.70 -3.71 -2.77
C ILE A 82 9.64 -4.76 -2.49
N LEU A 83 9.92 -6.03 -2.81
CA LEU A 83 8.98 -7.11 -2.52
C LEU A 83 8.77 -7.28 -1.01
N GLU A 84 9.82 -7.22 -0.19
CA GLU A 84 9.66 -7.29 1.27
C GLU A 84 8.76 -6.16 1.82
N ARG A 85 8.81 -4.96 1.21
CA ARG A 85 7.93 -3.85 1.58
C ARG A 85 6.50 -4.03 1.09
N LEU A 86 6.33 -4.49 -0.15
CA LEU A 86 5.01 -4.81 -0.71
C LEU A 86 4.33 -5.92 0.10
N ASP A 87 5.06 -6.97 0.46
CA ASP A 87 4.55 -8.10 1.24
C ASP A 87 4.07 -7.62 2.60
N ARG A 88 4.91 -6.83 3.29
CA ARG A 88 4.52 -6.23 4.57
C ARG A 88 3.30 -5.32 4.45
N LEU A 89 3.20 -4.53 3.38
CA LEU A 89 2.06 -3.65 3.16
C LEU A 89 0.76 -4.44 2.94
N ILE A 90 0.82 -5.48 2.11
CA ILE A 90 -0.30 -6.38 1.83
C ILE A 90 -0.74 -7.11 3.11
N ASP A 91 0.21 -7.62 3.89
CA ASP A 91 -0.07 -8.29 5.16
C ASP A 91 -0.80 -7.37 6.14
N GLU A 92 -0.34 -6.13 6.32
CA GLU A 92 -0.98 -5.16 7.21
C GLU A 92 -2.39 -4.79 6.73
N LEU A 93 -2.59 -4.58 5.42
CA LEU A 93 -3.91 -4.29 4.86
C LEU A 93 -4.87 -5.48 5.02
N ASN A 94 -4.37 -6.71 4.89
CA ASN A 94 -5.15 -7.93 5.15
C ASN A 94 -5.54 -8.07 6.63
N GLU A 95 -4.63 -7.76 7.56
CA GLU A 95 -4.93 -7.74 8.99
C GLU A 95 -6.02 -6.70 9.32
N ILE A 96 -5.93 -5.51 8.74
CA ILE A 96 -6.93 -4.45 8.95
C ILE A 96 -8.29 -4.85 8.35
N SER A 97 -8.29 -5.41 7.14
CA SER A 97 -9.50 -5.87 6.46
C SER A 97 -10.19 -7.01 7.23
N SER A 98 -9.44 -7.81 7.99
CA SER A 98 -9.95 -8.95 8.77
C SER A 98 -10.30 -8.59 10.22
N SER A 99 -9.85 -7.45 10.73
CA SER A 99 -10.14 -6.97 12.08
C SER A 99 -11.47 -6.21 12.12
N ASP A 100 -12.26 -6.39 13.18
CA ASP A 100 -13.49 -5.64 13.45
C ASP A 100 -13.23 -4.22 14.04
N ASP A 101 -11.97 -3.83 14.20
CA ASP A 101 -11.61 -2.51 14.77
C ASP A 101 -12.02 -1.36 13.83
N ASP A 102 -12.51 -0.25 14.37
CA ASP A 102 -12.75 0.96 13.58
C ASP A 102 -11.41 1.66 13.27
N VAL A 103 -10.86 1.35 12.09
CA VAL A 103 -9.55 1.81 11.61
C VAL A 103 -9.73 2.58 10.31
N GLU A 104 -9.36 3.86 10.35
CA GLU A 104 -9.23 4.68 9.14
C GLU A 104 -7.85 4.42 8.50
N VAL A 105 -7.87 4.11 7.20
CA VAL A 105 -6.67 3.80 6.42
C VAL A 105 -6.38 4.97 5.50
N PHE A 106 -5.14 5.47 5.52
CA PHE A 106 -4.69 6.53 4.62
C PHE A 106 -3.38 6.11 3.94
N ILE A 107 -3.28 6.24 2.62
CA ILE A 107 -2.08 5.84 1.87
C ILE A 107 -1.59 7.03 1.06
N GLY A 108 -0.38 7.54 1.36
CA GLY A 108 0.24 8.72 0.71
C GLY A 108 1.74 8.88 0.90
#